data_AF-A0A961WZW2-F1
#
_entry.id   AF-A0A961WZW2-F1
#
_cell.length_a   1.000
_cell.length_b   1.000
_cell.length_c   1.000
_cell.angle_alpha   90.00
_cell.angle_beta   90.00
_cell.angle_gamma   90.00
#
_symmetry.space_group_name_H-M   'P 1'
#
loop_
_entity.id
_entity.type
_entity.pdbx_description
1 polymer ?
#
loop_
_entity_poly.entity_id
_entity_poly.type
_entity_poly.pdbx_seq_one_letter_code
_entity_poly.pdbx_strand_id
1 'polypeptide(L)'
;AIYMLLTRKISGSAPAMVTTFYTSLMGAIIMSVAVVFVWQPVTAPQWGLFLLLATIANLGHYLIVRSYDHAEASLLAPLAYTEIIMATFAGWYFFGDFPDGWTFVGVGILIACAIYISFRERVRNIEPVREFEQP
;
A
#
# COMPACT_ATOMS: atom_id res chain seq x y z
N ALA A 1 -0.36 5.24 14.19
CA ALA A 1 -0.86 4.58 15.42
C ALA A 1 -2.38 4.68 15.57
N ILE A 2 -2.96 5.88 15.65
CA ILE A 2 -4.42 6.09 15.81
C ILE A 2 -5.23 5.53 14.63
N TYR A 3 -4.76 5.73 13.39
CA TYR A 3 -5.36 5.16 12.18
C TYR A 3 -5.48 3.62 12.25
N MET A 4 -4.41 2.91 12.64
CA MET A 4 -4.40 1.45 12.75
C MET A 4 -5.37 0.93 13.83
N LEU A 5 -5.52 1.66 14.94
CA LEU A 5 -6.47 1.31 16.02
C LEU A 5 -7.94 1.53 15.61
N LEU A 6 -8.23 2.61 14.88
CA LEU A 6 -9.56 2.89 14.34
C LEU A 6 -9.95 1.89 13.25
N THR A 7 -9.03 1.58 12.33
CA THR A 7 -9.23 0.59 11.27
C THR A 7 -9.51 -0.79 11.86
N ARG A 8 -8.81 -1.20 12.93
CA ARG A 8 -9.07 -2.46 13.62
C ARG A 8 -10.44 -2.50 14.32
N LYS A 9 -10.99 -1.35 14.73
CA LYS A 9 -12.31 -1.25 15.38
C LYS A 9 -13.47 -1.25 14.37
N ILE A 10 -13.19 -1.00 13.09
CA ILE A 10 -14.15 -0.98 11.96
C ILE A 10 -14.02 -2.24 11.08
N SER A 11 -12.87 -2.92 11.16
CA SER A 11 -12.57 -4.19 10.48
C SER A 11 -13.50 -5.29 10.98
N GLY A 12 -14.61 -5.47 10.25
CA GLY A 12 -15.65 -6.44 10.55
C GLY A 12 -17.05 -6.04 10.07
N SER A 13 -17.30 -4.76 9.74
CA SER A 13 -18.68 -4.28 9.50
C SER A 13 -18.94 -3.64 8.14
N ALA A 14 -17.93 -3.51 7.26
CA ALA A 14 -18.10 -2.84 5.97
C ALA A 14 -17.52 -3.69 4.82
N PRO A 15 -18.29 -3.91 3.74
CA PRO A 15 -17.76 -4.52 2.51
C PRO A 15 -16.54 -3.73 2.01
N ALA A 16 -15.53 -4.43 1.49
CA ALA A 16 -14.28 -3.80 1.01
C ALA A 16 -14.51 -2.74 -0.09
N MET A 17 -15.61 -2.86 -0.84
CA MET A 17 -16.06 -1.84 -1.79
C MET A 17 -16.47 -0.52 -1.10
N VAL A 18 -17.13 -0.60 0.07
CA VAL A 18 -17.58 0.58 0.83
C VAL A 18 -16.38 1.31 1.42
N THR A 19 -15.43 0.60 2.03
CA THR A 19 -14.22 1.22 2.60
C THR A 19 -13.35 1.88 1.52
N THR A 20 -13.20 1.24 0.35
CA THR A 20 -12.49 1.83 -0.79
C THR A 20 -13.20 3.08 -1.29
N PHE A 21 -14.52 3.04 -1.45
CA PHE A 21 -15.31 4.20 -1.90
C PHE A 21 -15.19 5.39 -0.94
N TYR A 22 -15.35 5.18 0.37
CA TYR A 22 -15.23 6.24 1.37
C TYR A 22 -13.80 6.82 1.44
N THR A 23 -12.78 5.97 1.30
CA THR A 23 -11.38 6.42 1.31
C THR A 23 -11.08 7.29 0.07
N SER A 24 -11.52 6.84 -1.11
CA SER A 24 -11.36 7.61 -2.36
C SER A 24 -12.16 8.91 -2.35
N LEU A 25 -13.39 8.90 -1.80
CA LEU A 25 -14.22 10.09 -1.66
C LEU A 25 -13.56 11.13 -0.74
N MET A 26 -13.05 10.69 0.41
CA MET A 26 -12.34 11.57 1.34
C MET A 26 -11.08 12.14 0.70
N GLY A 27 -10.30 11.30 0.00
CA GLY A 27 -9.14 11.74 -0.77
C GLY A 27 -9.50 12.80 -1.82
N ALA A 28 -10.58 12.59 -2.57
CA ALA A 28 -11.05 13.54 -3.57
C ALA A 28 -11.46 14.89 -2.97
N ILE A 29 -12.16 14.89 -1.83
CA ILE A 29 -12.54 16.12 -1.12
C ILE A 29 -11.29 16.88 -0.66
N ILE A 30 -10.36 16.20 0.02
CA ILE A 30 -9.13 16.81 0.53
C ILE A 30 -8.29 17.38 -0.62
N MET A 31 -8.10 16.60 -1.70
CA MET A 31 -7.36 17.06 -2.86
C MET A 31 -8.05 18.21 -3.58
N SER A 32 -9.38 18.23 -3.65
CA SER A 32 -10.14 19.34 -4.25
C SER A 32 -9.92 20.66 -3.49
N VAL A 33 -9.88 20.61 -2.16
CA VAL A 33 -9.56 21.79 -1.33
C VAL A 33 -8.10 22.21 -1.52
N ALA A 34 -7.17 21.25 -1.56
CA ALA A 34 -5.74 21.53 -1.75
C ALA A 34 -5.44 22.19 -3.11
N VAL A 35 -6.15 21.77 -4.16
CA VAL A 35 -6.00 22.29 -5.54
C VAL A 35 -6.27 23.79 -5.63
N VAL A 36 -7.15 24.35 -4.78
CA VAL A 36 -7.44 25.79 -4.76
C VAL A 36 -6.19 26.62 -4.43
N PHE A 37 -5.26 26.08 -3.63
CA PHE A 37 -4.07 26.80 -3.20
C PHE A 37 -2.90 26.72 -4.19
N VAL A 38 -2.87 25.70 -5.06
CA VAL A 38 -1.72 25.39 -5.94
C VAL A 38 -2.17 25.13 -7.38
N TRP A 39 -3.24 25.81 -7.82
CA TRP A 39 -3.83 25.58 -9.14
C TRP A 39 -2.79 25.73 -10.26
N GLN A 40 -2.68 24.72 -11.11
CA GLN A 40 -1.87 24.73 -12.32
C GLN A 40 -2.76 24.36 -13.53
N PRO A 41 -2.68 25.10 -14.65
CA PRO A 41 -3.49 24.82 -15.82
C PRO A 41 -3.07 23.48 -16.46
N VAL A 42 -4.04 22.58 -16.61
CA VAL A 42 -3.83 21.26 -17.19
C VAL A 42 -3.91 21.34 -18.72
N THR A 43 -2.90 20.82 -19.40
CA THR A 43 -2.84 20.79 -20.88
C THR A 43 -3.65 19.59 -21.42
N ALA A 44 -4.20 19.68 -22.64
CA ALA A 44 -5.02 18.62 -23.24
C ALA A 44 -4.43 17.18 -23.15
N PRO A 45 -3.14 16.91 -23.46
CA PRO A 45 -2.55 15.57 -23.29
C PRO A 45 -2.48 15.10 -21.83
N GLN A 46 -2.38 16.01 -20.85
CA GLN A 46 -2.32 15.64 -19.43
C GLN A 46 -3.66 15.06 -18.94
N TRP A 47 -4.79 15.51 -19.51
CA TRP A 47 -6.09 14.90 -19.24
C TRP A 47 -6.16 13.43 -19.66
N GLY A 48 -5.56 13.09 -20.81
CA GLY A 48 -5.45 11.70 -21.27
C GLY A 48 -4.62 10.85 -20.32
N LEU A 49 -3.49 11.39 -19.86
CA LEU A 49 -2.64 10.72 -18.86
C LEU A 49 -3.36 10.53 -17.52
N PHE A 50 -4.15 11.51 -17.05
CA PHE A 50 -4.93 11.37 -15.83
C PHE A 50 -6.00 10.29 -15.93
N LEU A 51 -6.69 10.18 -17.07
CA LEU A 51 -7.66 9.11 -17.30
C LEU A 51 -6.99 7.73 -17.33
N LEU A 52 -5.85 7.61 -18.01
CA LEU A 52 -5.09 6.37 -18.06
C LEU A 52 -4.59 5.97 -16.67
N LEU A 53 -4.03 6.93 -15.92
CA LEU A 53 -3.58 6.71 -14.55
C LEU A 53 -4.74 6.28 -13.64
N ALA A 54 -5.88 6.98 -13.70
CA ALA A 54 -7.05 6.69 -12.88
C ALA A 54 -7.63 5.29 -13.17
N THR A 55 -7.69 4.89 -14.44
CA THR A 55 -8.20 3.56 -14.84
C THR A 55 -7.27 2.45 -14.37
N ILE A 56 -5.96 2.58 -14.55
CA ILE A 56 -4.96 1.59 -14.08
C ILE A 56 -4.98 1.50 -12.55
N ALA A 57 -4.95 2.63 -11.85
CA ALA A 57 -4.95 2.67 -10.39
C ALA A 57 -6.23 2.04 -9.82
N ASN A 58 -7.41 2.40 -10.35
CA ASN A 58 -8.67 1.85 -9.89
C ASN A 58 -8.80 0.34 -10.18
N LEU A 59 -8.32 -0.11 -11.34
CA LEU A 59 -8.28 -1.54 -11.68
C LEU A 59 -7.36 -2.30 -10.73
N GLY A 60 -6.16 -1.77 -10.45
CA GLY A 60 -5.21 -2.36 -9.50
C GLY A 60 -5.80 -2.48 -8.09
N HIS A 61 -6.38 -1.39 -7.57
CA HIS A 61 -7.06 -1.41 -6.28
C HIS A 61 -8.23 -2.40 -6.24
N TYR A 62 -9.04 -2.46 -7.29
CA TYR A 62 -10.14 -3.42 -7.39
C TYR A 62 -9.64 -4.88 -7.35
N LEU A 63 -8.58 -5.19 -8.09
CA LEU A 63 -7.96 -6.52 -8.09
C LEU A 63 -7.41 -6.90 -6.71
N ILE A 64 -6.75 -5.97 -6.03
CA ILE A 64 -6.24 -6.17 -4.66
C ILE A 64 -7.41 -6.44 -3.72
N VAL A 65 -8.46 -5.60 -3.74
CA VAL A 65 -9.64 -5.78 -2.90
C VAL A 65 -10.27 -7.16 -3.12
N ARG A 66 -10.44 -7.57 -4.38
CA ARG A 66 -11.01 -8.88 -4.72
C ARG A 66 -10.09 -10.05 -4.33
N SER A 67 -8.78 -9.84 -4.33
CA SER A 67 -7.82 -10.88 -3.95
C SER A 67 -7.95 -11.26 -2.47
N TYR A 68 -8.29 -10.32 -1.59
CA TYR A 68 -8.56 -10.61 -0.17
C TYR A 68 -9.79 -11.51 0.04
N ASP A 69 -10.73 -11.53 -0.91
CA ASP A 69 -11.88 -12.43 -0.85
C ASP A 69 -11.51 -13.88 -1.25
N HIS A 70 -10.39 -14.09 -1.96
CA HIS A 70 -10.00 -15.38 -2.55
C HIS A 70 -8.70 -15.98 -1.98
N ALA A 71 -7.87 -15.18 -1.29
CA ALA A 71 -6.58 -15.60 -0.76
C ALA A 71 -6.35 -15.03 0.64
N GLU A 72 -5.67 -15.81 1.49
CA GLU A 72 -5.27 -15.37 2.83
C GLU A 72 -4.28 -14.21 2.75
N ALA A 73 -4.38 -13.26 3.70
CA ALA A 73 -3.52 -12.07 3.76
C ALA A 73 -2.01 -12.39 3.81
N SER A 74 -1.64 -13.57 4.32
CA SER A 74 -0.27 -14.10 4.33
C SER A 74 0.29 -14.33 2.93
N LEU A 75 -0.55 -14.75 1.97
CA LEU A 75 -0.18 -14.97 0.57
C LEU A 75 -0.03 -13.65 -0.21
N LEU A 76 -0.68 -12.60 0.26
CA LEU A 76 -0.66 -11.25 -0.32
C LEU A 76 0.54 -10.41 0.16
N ALA A 77 1.14 -10.75 1.31
CA ALA A 77 2.30 -10.04 1.83
C ALA A 77 3.51 -9.99 0.86
N PRO A 78 3.88 -11.08 0.14
CA PRO A 78 4.92 -11.06 -0.90
C PRO A 78 4.63 -10.11 -2.07
N LEU A 79 3.37 -9.84 -2.39
CA LEU A 79 2.97 -8.95 -3.48
C LEU A 79 3.42 -7.51 -3.20
N ALA A 80 3.27 -7.04 -1.97
CA ALA A 80 3.67 -5.69 -1.56
C ALA A 80 5.19 -5.47 -1.70
N TYR A 81 6.01 -6.49 -1.45
CA TYR A 81 7.45 -6.40 -1.69
C TYR A 81 7.79 -6.36 -3.18
N THR A 82 7.05 -7.11 -3.99
CA THR A 82 7.20 -7.10 -5.45
C THR A 82 6.81 -5.75 -6.05
N GLU A 83 5.76 -5.12 -5.51
CA GLU A 83 5.33 -3.77 -5.88
C GLU A 83 6.46 -2.75 -5.71
N ILE A 84 7.21 -2.79 -4.59
CA ILE A 84 8.36 -1.89 -4.37
C ILE A 84 9.42 -2.05 -5.46
N ILE A 85 9.72 -3.30 -5.84
CA ILE A 85 10.70 -3.59 -6.91
C ILE A 85 10.21 -3.03 -8.25
N MET A 86 8.93 -3.28 -8.59
CA MET A 86 8.33 -2.80 -9.83
C MET A 86 8.23 -1.28 -9.88
N ALA A 87 7.87 -0.63 -8.77
CA ALA A 87 7.82 0.83 -8.66
C ALA A 87 9.21 1.45 -8.83
N THR A 88 10.25 0.85 -8.24
CA THR A 88 11.63 1.30 -8.40
C THR A 88 12.10 1.15 -9.85
N PHE A 89 11.80 0.01 -10.48
CA PHE A 89 12.15 -0.23 -11.88
C PHE A 89 11.41 0.72 -12.83
N ALA A 90 10.11 0.93 -12.63
CA ALA A 90 9.31 1.85 -13.41
C ALA A 90 9.77 3.32 -13.22
N GLY A 91 10.10 3.71 -11.99
CA GLY A 91 10.68 5.02 -11.68
C GLY A 91 11.98 5.26 -12.46
N TRP A 92 12.90 4.30 -12.40
CA TRP A 92 14.14 4.36 -13.15
C TRP A 92 13.92 4.37 -14.68
N TYR A 93 13.02 3.53 -15.20
CA TYR A 93 12.78 3.41 -16.63
C TYR A 93 12.09 4.62 -17.25
N PHE A 94 11.07 5.17 -16.59
CA PHE A 94 10.28 6.29 -17.14
C PHE A 94 10.86 7.66 -16.81
N PHE A 95 11.48 7.82 -15.64
CA PHE A 95 11.96 9.11 -15.15
C PHE A 95 13.49 9.21 -15.08
N GLY A 96 14.21 8.10 -15.23
CA GLY A 96 15.67 8.07 -15.03
C GLY A 96 16.09 8.20 -13.57
N ASP A 97 15.12 8.27 -12.64
CA ASP A 97 15.35 8.46 -11.21
C ASP A 97 15.77 7.13 -10.58
N PHE A 98 17.08 6.87 -10.59
CA PHE A 98 17.65 5.76 -9.84
C PHE A 98 17.70 6.12 -8.34
N PRO A 99 17.44 5.16 -7.44
CA PRO A 99 17.58 5.37 -6.00
C PRO A 99 18.89 6.07 -5.63
N ASP A 100 18.78 7.19 -4.92
CA ASP A 100 19.92 7.94 -4.44
C ASP A 100 20.58 7.28 -3.22
N GLY A 101 21.75 7.78 -2.80
CA GLY A 101 22.45 7.27 -1.63
C GLY A 101 21.59 7.27 -0.35
N TRP A 102 20.69 8.26 -0.21
CA TRP A 102 19.76 8.33 0.91
C TRP A 102 18.69 7.24 0.88
N THR A 103 18.20 6.88 -0.31
CA THR A 103 17.28 5.76 -0.50
C THR A 103 17.94 4.46 -0.04
N PHE A 104 19.21 4.23 -0.38
CA PHE A 104 19.95 3.06 0.10
C PHE A 104 20.16 3.06 1.62
N VAL A 105 20.40 4.22 2.24
CA VAL A 105 20.47 4.33 3.71
C VAL A 105 19.13 3.95 4.34
N GLY A 106 18.02 4.46 3.81
CA GLY A 106 16.68 4.11 4.27
C GLY A 106 16.38 2.62 4.15
N VAL A 107 16.71 2.02 2.99
CA VAL A 107 16.60 0.57 2.76
C VAL A 107 17.47 -0.21 3.75
N GLY A 108 18.69 0.24 4.02
CA GLY A 108 19.57 -0.36 5.02
C GLY A 108 18.97 -0.36 6.43
N ILE A 109 18.33 0.74 6.84
CA ILE A 109 17.63 0.84 8.13
C ILE A 109 16.45 -0.12 8.18
N LEU A 110 15.65 -0.22 7.11
CA LEU A 110 14.54 -1.16 7.03
C LEU A 110 15.01 -2.61 7.18
N ILE A 111 16.09 -2.99 6.49
CA ILE A 111 16.69 -4.33 6.59
C ILE A 111 17.19 -4.58 8.02
N ALA A 112 17.87 -3.61 8.64
CA ALA A 112 18.36 -3.72 10.02
C ALA A 112 17.21 -3.92 11.01
N CYS A 113 16.11 -3.18 10.86
CA CYS A 113 14.91 -3.34 11.68
C CYS A 113 14.26 -4.71 11.48
N ALA A 114 14.15 -5.19 10.23
CA ALA A 114 13.60 -6.51 9.92
C ALA A 114 14.43 -7.63 10.57
N ILE A 115 15.76 -7.57 10.41
CA ILE A 115 16.69 -8.52 11.04
C ILE A 115 16.57 -8.46 12.56
N TYR A 116 16.51 -7.27 13.15
CA TYR A 116 16.37 -7.10 14.59
C TYR A 116 15.06 -7.71 15.12
N ILE A 117 13.94 -7.50 14.43
CA ILE A 117 12.64 -8.09 14.78
C ILE A 117 12.71 -9.60 14.69
N SER A 118 13.19 -10.16 13.58
CA SER A 118 13.32 -11.61 13.39
C SER A 118 14.27 -12.25 14.41
N PHE A 119 15.36 -11.58 14.76
CA PHE A 119 16.28 -12.05 15.79
C PHE A 119 15.64 -12.00 17.18
N ARG A 120 14.91 -10.92 17.50
CA ARG A 120 14.16 -10.79 18.76
C ARG A 120 13.06 -11.84 18.89
N GLU A 121 12.35 -12.17 17.81
CA GLU A 121 11.33 -13.24 17.78
C GLU A 121 11.95 -14.63 17.94
N ARG A 122 13.15 -14.87 17.38
CA ARG A 122 13.89 -16.12 17.63
C ARG A 122 14.36 -16.25 19.08
N VAL A 123 14.79 -15.15 19.69
CA VAL A 123 15.28 -15.16 21.08
C VAL A 123 14.12 -15.27 22.08
N ARG A 124 12.96 -14.70 21.76
CA ARG A 124 11.73 -14.86 22.52
C ARG A 124 10.93 -15.99 21.90
N ASN A 125 11.25 -17.25 22.22
CA ASN A 125 10.50 -18.46 21.82
C ASN A 125 8.98 -18.28 22.05
N ILE A 126 8.27 -17.64 21.12
CA ILE A 126 6.83 -17.64 21.10
C ILE A 126 6.49 -19.02 20.55
N GLU A 127 6.14 -19.95 21.45
CA GLU A 127 5.59 -21.23 21.02
C GLU A 127 4.44 -20.96 20.04
N PRO A 128 4.43 -21.61 18.86
CA PRO A 128 3.34 -21.44 17.93
C PRO A 128 2.07 -21.86 18.65
N VAL A 129 1.11 -20.95 18.76
CA VAL A 129 -0.21 -21.25 19.32
C VAL A 129 -0.82 -22.33 18.43
N ARG A 130 -0.79 -23.59 18.91
CA ARG A 130 -1.45 -24.74 18.28
C ARG A 130 -2.95 -24.54 18.43
N GLU A 131 -3.53 -23.76 17.53
CA GLU A 131 -4.97 -23.50 17.53
C GLU A 131 -5.63 -24.13 16.31
N PHE A 132 -5.37 -25.42 16.02
CA PHE A 132 -6.24 -26.25 15.16
C PHE A 132 -6.08 -27.73 15.52
N GLU A 133 -6.41 -28.09 16.77
CA GLU A 133 -6.77 -29.46 17.10
C GLU A 133 -8.06 -29.42 17.92
N GLN A 134 -9.18 -29.27 17.22
CA GLN A 134 -10.48 -29.72 17.72
C GLN A 134 -11.15 -30.58 16.64
N PRO A 135 -11.73 -31.73 17.03
CA PRO A 135 -12.20 -32.79 16.13
C PRO A 135 -13.46 -32.46 15.34
#